data_AF-A0A318K209-F1
#
_entry.id   AF-A0A318K209-F1
#
_cell.length_a   1.000
_cell.length_b   1.000
_cell.length_c   1.000
_cell.angle_alpha   90.00
_cell.angle_beta   90.00
_cell.angle_gamma   90.00
#
_symmetry.space_group_name_H-M   'P 1'
#
loop_
_entity.id
_entity.type
_entity.pdbx_description
1 polymer ?
#
loop_
_entity_poly.entity_id
_entity_poly.type
_entity_poly.pdbx_seq_one_letter_code
_entity_poly.pdbx_strand_id
1 'polypeptide(L)'
;MTVAAVTGDAVFLADDEPIAVEMPSEAAELAQALRAVTVLPDEQAWWHLTLVRNRTGAPTYEFGYGDAPFPVDRLLPTAAYRADLEHFPRERLPVWLAGRLRAGDGTEQLPQALTRARLDRAPATPVRFLAAPTVWARWATVAAAAVAIGTEWGPRILGSTAVFEGTDGSGSTLHLLPRDRAVLSGGIWNAPELDAAYNDGAQVPEYYAGLPDWLDGSVLNHRAYTGQLSFCYWWDGEDWSSGQSPDPTAVGAAIPGLWTPETVIDIVCGVLGPSASRPAVAELLMAAETNSATIELATAAFSTDEHTDVTAAWSQLAMAGLTH
;
A
#
# COMPACT_ATOMS: atom_id res chain seq x y z
N MET A 1 -0.07 8.93 -20.63
CA MET A 1 -0.25 9.91 -21.73
C MET A 1 -1.45 10.81 -21.43
N THR A 2 -1.36 12.07 -21.83
CA THR A 2 -2.40 13.12 -21.75
C THR A 2 -2.30 14.00 -23.01
N VAL A 3 -3.22 14.95 -23.19
CA VAL A 3 -3.09 15.98 -24.25
C VAL A 3 -1.84 16.85 -24.12
N ALA A 4 -1.30 17.02 -22.91
CA ALA A 4 -0.17 17.91 -22.65
C ALA A 4 1.19 17.19 -22.54
N ALA A 5 1.19 15.88 -22.29
CA ALA A 5 2.42 15.11 -22.08
C ALA A 5 2.27 13.63 -22.46
N VAL A 6 3.31 13.11 -23.11
CA VAL A 6 3.49 11.69 -23.43
C VAL A 6 4.80 11.22 -22.79
N THR A 7 4.75 10.07 -22.14
CA THR A 7 5.93 9.33 -21.69
C THR A 7 5.67 7.85 -21.95
N GLY A 8 6.72 7.08 -22.18
CA GLY A 8 6.61 5.66 -22.46
C GLY A 8 7.98 5.03 -22.68
N ASP A 9 8.03 3.72 -22.50
CA ASP A 9 9.20 2.90 -22.74
C ASP A 9 8.99 2.06 -24.00
N ALA A 10 10.05 1.87 -24.79
CA ALA A 10 10.06 0.89 -25.86
C ALA A 10 11.03 -0.23 -25.48
N VAL A 11 10.53 -1.47 -25.41
CA VAL A 11 11.34 -2.65 -25.09
C VAL A 11 11.27 -3.63 -26.26
N PHE A 12 12.44 -4.06 -26.72
CA PHE A 12 12.58 -5.09 -27.74
C PHE A 12 13.18 -6.34 -27.10
N LEU A 13 12.67 -7.52 -27.45
CA LEU A 13 13.28 -8.78 -27.08
C LEU A 13 14.22 -9.21 -28.21
N ALA A 14 15.52 -9.27 -27.94
CA ALA A 14 16.53 -9.83 -28.84
C ALA A 14 17.13 -11.06 -28.17
N ASP A 15 16.99 -12.24 -28.78
CA ASP A 15 17.41 -13.52 -28.19
C ASP A 15 16.86 -13.75 -26.77
N ASP A 16 15.59 -13.38 -26.55
CA ASP A 16 14.87 -13.40 -25.27
C ASP A 16 15.41 -12.46 -24.18
N GLU A 17 16.41 -11.62 -24.49
CA GLU A 17 16.88 -10.56 -23.60
C GLU A 17 16.15 -9.23 -23.87
N PRO A 18 15.64 -8.55 -22.82
CA PRO A 18 14.98 -7.26 -22.96
C PRO A 18 15.98 -6.12 -23.17
N ILE A 19 15.83 -5.42 -24.29
CA ILE A 19 16.58 -4.22 -24.63
C ILE A 19 15.63 -3.03 -24.57
N ALA A 20 15.82 -2.18 -23.55
CA ALA A 20 15.13 -0.90 -23.46
C ALA A 20 15.76 0.11 -24.42
N VAL A 21 14.92 0.79 -25.20
CA VAL A 21 15.31 1.89 -26.07
C VAL A 21 14.44 3.11 -25.78
N GLU A 22 14.99 4.29 -26.03
CA GLU A 22 14.21 5.53 -25.97
C GLU A 22 13.06 5.46 -26.98
N MET A 23 11.86 5.84 -26.54
CA MET A 23 10.69 5.85 -27.40
C MET A 23 10.86 6.94 -28.49
N PRO A 24 10.81 6.59 -29.78
CA PRO A 24 10.91 7.57 -30.85
C PRO A 24 9.78 8.60 -30.79
N SER A 25 10.09 9.86 -31.12
CA SER A 25 9.11 10.96 -31.16
C SER A 25 7.93 10.65 -32.08
N GLU A 26 8.18 10.02 -33.23
CA GLU A 26 7.15 9.64 -34.19
C GLU A 26 6.18 8.62 -33.60
N ALA A 27 6.65 7.72 -32.73
CA ALA A 27 5.78 6.78 -32.04
C ALA A 27 4.86 7.49 -31.03
N ALA A 28 5.38 8.50 -30.32
CA ALA A 28 4.59 9.33 -29.43
C ALA A 28 3.50 10.12 -30.18
N GLU A 29 3.84 10.70 -31.33
CA GLU A 29 2.89 11.41 -32.21
C GLU A 29 1.79 10.46 -32.73
N LEU A 30 2.17 9.24 -33.17
CA LEU A 30 1.22 8.23 -33.60
C LEU A 30 0.31 7.77 -32.46
N ALA A 31 0.83 7.63 -31.24
CA ALA A 31 0.01 7.29 -30.08
C ALA A 31 -1.00 8.41 -29.76
N GLN A 32 -0.59 9.68 -29.85
CA GLN A 32 -1.51 10.82 -29.69
C GLN A 32 -2.59 10.84 -30.78
N ALA A 33 -2.21 10.60 -32.04
CA ALA A 33 -3.16 10.50 -33.15
C ALA A 33 -4.14 9.34 -32.95
N LEU A 34 -3.65 8.17 -32.51
CA LEU A 34 -4.48 7.02 -32.17
C LEU A 34 -5.48 7.39 -31.07
N ARG A 35 -5.05 8.09 -30.03
CA ARG A 35 -5.94 8.54 -28.96
C ARG A 35 -7.04 9.46 -29.50
N ALA A 36 -6.69 10.43 -30.32
CA ALA A 36 -7.66 11.37 -30.90
C ALA A 36 -8.74 10.68 -31.76
N VAL A 37 -8.43 9.55 -32.40
CA VAL A 37 -9.40 8.81 -33.24
C VAL A 37 -10.14 7.68 -32.51
N THR A 38 -9.60 7.21 -31.38
CA THR A 38 -10.20 6.10 -30.62
C THR A 38 -11.10 6.55 -29.49
N VAL A 39 -10.95 7.79 -29.02
CA VAL A 39 -11.86 8.38 -28.04
C VAL A 39 -13.10 8.86 -28.77
N LEU A 40 -14.13 8.01 -28.77
CA LEU A 40 -15.43 8.35 -29.36
C LEU A 40 -16.16 9.41 -28.52
N PRO A 41 -17.13 10.14 -29.11
CA PRO A 41 -18.07 10.93 -28.34
C PRO A 41 -18.72 10.05 -27.25
N ASP A 42 -18.72 10.54 -26.02
CA ASP A 42 -19.23 9.85 -24.81
C ASP A 42 -18.36 8.70 -24.25
N GLU A 43 -17.17 8.44 -24.82
CA GLU A 43 -16.21 7.50 -24.25
C GLU A 43 -15.10 8.19 -23.44
N GLN A 44 -14.55 7.49 -22.45
CA GLN A 44 -13.47 8.02 -21.62
C GLN A 44 -12.15 7.96 -22.38
N ALA A 45 -11.35 9.03 -22.31
CA ALA A 45 -10.03 9.01 -22.92
C ALA A 45 -9.05 8.16 -22.12
N TRP A 46 -8.55 7.08 -22.69
CA TRP A 46 -7.52 6.24 -22.04
C TRP A 46 -6.26 7.04 -21.71
N TRP A 47 -5.55 6.65 -20.65
CA TRP A 47 -4.30 7.30 -20.20
C TRP A 47 -3.06 6.47 -20.45
N HIS A 48 -3.22 5.17 -20.72
CA HIS A 48 -2.13 4.24 -20.98
C HIS A 48 -2.42 3.42 -22.23
N LEU A 49 -1.37 3.10 -22.99
CA LEU A 49 -1.41 2.21 -24.14
C LEU A 49 -0.28 1.20 -23.97
N THR A 50 -0.64 -0.08 -23.86
CA THR A 50 0.31 -1.17 -24.03
C THR A 50 0.22 -1.63 -25.48
N LEU A 51 1.34 -1.67 -26.19
CA LEU A 51 1.40 -2.26 -27.53
C LEU A 51 2.43 -3.39 -27.52
N VAL A 52 1.99 -4.59 -27.88
CA VAL A 52 2.86 -5.77 -27.98
C VAL A 52 2.79 -6.29 -29.40
N ARG A 53 3.94 -6.60 -29.98
CA ARG A 53 4.01 -7.21 -31.31
C ARG A 53 5.00 -8.35 -31.33
N ASN A 54 4.50 -9.54 -31.63
CA ASN A 54 5.34 -10.70 -31.90
C ASN A 54 5.91 -10.62 -33.33
N ARG A 55 7.06 -11.27 -33.56
CA ARG A 55 7.86 -11.18 -34.79
C ARG A 55 7.08 -11.34 -36.10
N THR A 56 6.02 -12.15 -36.09
CA THR A 56 5.17 -12.44 -37.26
C THR A 56 3.69 -12.13 -37.03
N GLY A 57 3.33 -11.64 -35.85
CA GLY A 57 1.95 -11.42 -35.45
C GLY A 57 1.43 -10.03 -35.79
N ALA A 58 0.10 -9.91 -35.79
CA ALA A 58 -0.55 -8.61 -35.68
C ALA A 58 -0.20 -8.00 -34.30
N PRO A 59 -0.07 -6.66 -34.20
CA PRO A 59 0.09 -6.02 -32.91
C PRO A 59 -1.18 -6.19 -32.07
N THR A 60 -1.01 -6.47 -30.78
CA THR A 60 -2.07 -6.35 -29.79
C THR A 60 -1.91 -5.00 -29.09
N TYR A 61 -3.03 -4.36 -28.79
CA TYR A 61 -3.07 -3.10 -28.06
C TYR A 61 -4.07 -3.20 -26.92
N GLU A 62 -3.70 -2.63 -25.78
CA GLU A 62 -4.55 -2.54 -24.60
C GLU A 62 -4.55 -1.10 -24.10
N PHE A 63 -5.75 -0.58 -23.85
CA PHE A 63 -5.94 0.76 -23.32
C PHE A 63 -6.17 0.69 -21.81
N GLY A 64 -5.39 1.44 -21.04
CA GLY A 64 -5.57 1.58 -19.60
C GLY A 64 -6.27 2.89 -19.26
N TYR A 65 -7.32 2.79 -18.44
CA TYR A 65 -8.17 3.91 -18.04
C TYR A 65 -7.85 4.46 -16.65
N GLY A 66 -6.78 3.96 -16.03
CA GLY A 66 -6.35 4.34 -14.69
C GLY A 66 -6.93 3.45 -13.59
N ASP A 67 -7.31 2.21 -13.91
CA ASP A 67 -7.86 1.25 -12.93
C ASP A 67 -6.89 0.90 -11.81
N ALA A 68 -5.58 1.13 -12.01
CA ALA A 68 -4.52 1.08 -11.02
C ALA A 68 -3.63 2.33 -11.13
N PRO A 69 -2.87 2.72 -10.08
CA PRO A 69 -1.97 3.85 -10.15
C PRO A 69 -0.82 3.51 -11.08
N PHE A 70 -0.38 4.49 -11.87
CA PHE A 70 0.82 4.31 -12.67
C PHE A 70 2.07 4.22 -11.78
N PRO A 71 3.10 3.47 -12.20
CA PRO A 71 4.41 3.51 -11.56
C PRO A 71 4.91 4.94 -11.37
N VAL A 72 5.65 5.20 -10.29
CA VAL A 72 6.06 6.57 -9.90
C VAL A 72 6.87 7.27 -10.98
N ASP A 73 7.75 6.52 -11.65
CA ASP A 73 8.56 6.94 -12.79
C ASP A 73 7.73 7.24 -14.05
N ARG A 74 6.49 6.76 -14.13
CA ARG A 74 5.55 6.97 -15.24
C ARG A 74 4.43 7.95 -14.91
N LEU A 75 4.35 8.43 -13.67
CA LEU A 75 3.36 9.42 -13.27
C LEU A 75 3.68 10.78 -13.89
N LEU A 76 2.70 11.36 -14.57
CA LEU A 76 2.83 12.70 -15.13
C LEU A 76 2.65 13.78 -14.05
N PRO A 77 3.09 15.03 -14.31
CA PRO A 77 2.73 16.17 -13.47
C PRO A 77 1.21 16.35 -13.39
N THR A 78 0.69 16.81 -12.25
CA THR A 78 -0.75 17.04 -12.05
C THR A 78 -1.35 18.00 -13.08
N ALA A 79 -0.60 19.01 -13.51
CA ALA A 79 -1.02 19.94 -14.57
C ALA A 79 -1.33 19.24 -15.91
N ALA A 80 -0.62 18.16 -16.25
CA ALA A 80 -0.87 17.41 -17.47
C ALA A 80 -2.21 16.65 -17.41
N TYR A 81 -2.52 16.04 -16.26
CA TYR A 81 -3.82 15.40 -16.04
C TYR A 81 -4.98 16.40 -16.04
N ARG A 82 -4.78 17.63 -15.53
CA ARG A 82 -5.81 18.68 -15.59
C ARG A 82 -6.13 19.11 -17.01
N ALA A 83 -5.09 19.44 -17.78
CA ALA A 83 -5.26 19.80 -19.18
C ALA A 83 -5.97 18.68 -19.96
N ASP A 84 -5.72 17.43 -19.59
CA ASP A 84 -6.42 16.28 -20.15
C ASP A 84 -7.90 16.25 -19.80
N LEU A 85 -8.25 16.49 -18.54
CA LEU A 85 -9.65 16.50 -18.06
C LEU A 85 -10.44 17.71 -18.56
N GLU A 86 -9.77 18.83 -18.86
CA GLU A 86 -10.39 19.96 -19.56
C GLU A 86 -10.78 19.60 -20.99
N HIS A 87 -9.98 18.76 -21.67
CA HIS A 87 -10.23 18.35 -23.05
C HIS A 87 -11.13 17.11 -23.16
N PHE A 88 -10.96 16.15 -22.25
CA PHE A 88 -11.71 14.91 -22.12
C PHE A 88 -12.30 14.81 -20.71
N PRO A 89 -13.43 15.50 -20.44
CA PRO A 89 -14.06 15.46 -19.14
C PRO A 89 -14.46 14.04 -18.74
N ARG A 90 -14.31 13.72 -17.46
CA ARG A 90 -14.82 12.48 -16.86
C ARG A 90 -15.72 12.82 -15.69
N GLU A 91 -16.86 12.13 -15.62
CA GLU A 91 -17.80 12.27 -14.50
C GLU A 91 -17.20 11.74 -13.19
N ARG A 92 -16.42 10.66 -13.28
CA ARG A 92 -15.76 10.03 -12.13
C ARG A 92 -14.31 9.71 -12.47
N LEU A 93 -13.41 10.01 -11.54
CA LEU A 93 -11.99 9.69 -11.62
C LEU A 93 -11.66 8.50 -10.71
N PRO A 94 -10.68 7.65 -11.07
CA PRO A 94 -10.10 6.71 -10.12
C PRO A 94 -9.60 7.44 -8.87
N VAL A 95 -9.85 6.86 -7.69
CA VAL A 95 -9.60 7.51 -6.38
C VAL A 95 -8.15 7.99 -6.25
N TRP A 96 -7.18 7.21 -6.73
CA TRP A 96 -5.77 7.59 -6.69
C TRP A 96 -5.47 8.88 -7.48
N LEU A 97 -6.11 9.06 -8.64
CA LEU A 97 -5.88 10.23 -9.48
C LEU A 97 -6.63 11.44 -8.91
N ALA A 98 -7.86 11.24 -8.46
CA ALA A 98 -8.64 12.29 -7.81
C ALA A 98 -7.92 12.82 -6.55
N GLY A 99 -7.40 11.91 -5.71
CA GLY A 99 -6.59 12.25 -4.54
C GLY A 99 -5.30 12.99 -4.92
N ARG A 100 -4.57 12.54 -5.95
CA ARG A 100 -3.34 13.19 -6.44
C ARG A 100 -3.61 14.61 -6.95
N LEU A 101 -4.69 14.80 -7.71
CA LEU A 101 -5.10 16.12 -8.20
C LEU A 101 -5.39 17.06 -7.03
N ARG A 102 -6.17 16.60 -6.04
CA ARG A 102 -6.44 17.40 -4.84
C ARG A 102 -5.18 17.74 -4.05
N ALA A 103 -4.29 16.77 -3.81
CA ALA A 103 -3.02 17.03 -3.11
C ALA A 103 -2.14 18.07 -3.83
N GLY A 104 -2.22 18.15 -5.17
CA GLY A 104 -1.50 19.12 -5.98
C GLY A 104 -2.12 20.52 -6.09
N ASP A 105 -3.39 20.72 -5.70
CA ASP A 105 -4.14 21.97 -5.89
C ASP A 105 -3.91 23.05 -4.82
N GLY A 106 -2.98 22.83 -3.90
CA GLY A 106 -2.87 23.68 -2.72
C GLY A 106 -4.00 23.43 -1.70
N THR A 107 -4.71 22.31 -1.82
CA THR A 107 -5.46 21.72 -0.69
C THR A 107 -4.50 21.58 0.50
N GLU A 108 -5.05 21.70 1.70
CA GLU A 108 -4.29 21.70 2.96
C GLU A 108 -3.21 20.62 2.96
N GLN A 109 -1.95 21.04 2.85
CA GLN A 109 -0.82 20.12 2.87
C GLN A 109 -0.82 19.38 4.21
N LEU A 110 -0.33 18.14 4.25
CA LEU A 110 -0.31 17.34 5.48
C LEU A 110 0.18 18.11 6.73
N PRO A 111 1.27 18.91 6.68
CA PRO A 111 1.69 19.70 7.84
C PRO A 111 0.65 20.72 8.32
N GLN A 112 -0.10 21.32 7.41
CA GLN A 112 -1.18 22.26 7.72
C GLN A 112 -2.35 21.50 8.37
N ALA A 113 -2.76 20.36 7.80
CA ALA A 113 -3.85 19.53 8.32
C ALA A 113 -3.57 19.05 9.75
N LEU A 114 -2.33 18.62 10.02
CA LEU A 114 -1.92 18.23 11.37
C LEU A 114 -1.84 19.45 12.32
N THR A 115 -1.49 20.63 11.83
CA THR A 115 -1.51 21.86 12.64
C THR A 115 -2.94 22.26 12.99
N ARG A 116 -3.84 22.20 12.01
CA ARG A 116 -5.25 22.51 12.18
C ARG A 116 -5.93 21.57 13.17
N ALA A 117 -5.71 20.27 13.02
CA ALA A 117 -6.24 19.26 13.93
C ALA A 117 -5.86 19.51 15.41
N ARG A 118 -4.60 19.95 15.65
CA ARG A 118 -4.15 20.32 17.01
C ARG A 118 -4.80 21.60 17.53
N LEU A 119 -5.07 22.57 16.66
CA LEU A 119 -5.76 23.80 17.03
C LEU A 119 -7.24 23.58 17.34
N ASP A 120 -7.89 22.70 16.59
CA ASP A 120 -9.31 22.40 16.75
C ASP A 120 -9.60 21.65 18.06
N ARG A 121 -8.61 20.96 18.64
CA ARG A 121 -8.70 20.24 19.92
C ARG A 121 -9.92 19.33 20.03
N ALA A 122 -10.34 18.75 18.91
CA ALA A 122 -11.37 17.73 18.89
C ALA A 122 -10.93 16.53 19.76
N PRO A 123 -11.86 15.84 20.44
CA PRO A 123 -11.51 14.64 21.19
C PRO A 123 -11.10 13.52 20.22
N ALA A 124 -10.15 12.68 20.65
CA ALA A 124 -9.86 11.43 19.96
C ALA A 124 -10.97 10.41 20.21
N THR A 125 -11.21 9.55 19.22
CA THR A 125 -12.12 8.41 19.27
C THR A 125 -11.36 7.17 19.75
N PRO A 126 -11.75 6.54 20.87
CA PRO A 126 -11.16 5.27 21.32
C PRO A 126 -11.40 4.16 20.29
N VAL A 127 -10.40 3.31 20.08
CA VAL A 127 -10.43 2.23 19.09
C VAL A 127 -10.22 0.88 19.78
N ARG A 128 -11.13 -0.06 19.53
CA ARG A 128 -10.99 -1.43 20.02
C ARG A 128 -10.14 -2.22 19.04
N PHE A 129 -8.90 -2.49 19.42
CA PHE A 129 -7.98 -3.28 18.62
C PHE A 129 -7.02 -4.08 19.53
N LEU A 130 -6.21 -4.96 18.92
CA LEU A 130 -5.14 -5.66 19.62
C LEU A 130 -4.10 -4.66 20.13
N ALA A 131 -3.50 -4.90 21.29
CA ALA A 131 -2.42 -4.07 21.81
C ALA A 131 -1.28 -3.96 20.78
N ALA A 132 -0.65 -2.79 20.68
CA ALA A 132 0.40 -2.55 19.67
C ALA A 132 1.54 -3.60 19.68
N PRO A 133 2.04 -4.07 20.83
CA PRO A 133 3.04 -5.14 20.86
C PRO A 133 2.55 -6.46 20.25
N THR A 134 1.28 -6.81 20.46
CA THR A 134 0.67 -8.01 19.87
C THR A 134 0.54 -7.88 18.35
N VAL A 135 0.11 -6.71 17.86
CA VAL A 135 0.05 -6.44 16.41
C VAL A 135 1.44 -6.57 15.80
N TRP A 136 2.46 -5.99 16.44
CA TRP A 136 3.85 -6.06 16.01
C TRP A 136 4.38 -7.51 15.94
N ALA A 137 4.20 -8.28 17.01
CA ALA A 137 4.65 -9.67 17.08
C ALA A 137 4.02 -10.55 16.00
N ARG A 138 2.71 -10.40 15.79
CA ARG A 138 1.98 -11.13 14.75
C ARG A 138 2.42 -10.72 13.36
N TRP A 139 2.61 -9.42 13.12
CA TRP A 139 3.08 -8.91 11.83
C TRP A 139 4.46 -9.46 11.48
N ALA A 140 5.38 -9.44 12.45
CA ALA A 140 6.73 -9.98 12.27
C ALA A 140 6.71 -11.49 11.99
N THR A 141 5.81 -12.24 12.62
CA THR A 141 5.64 -13.68 12.36
C THR A 141 5.19 -13.94 10.92
N VAL A 142 4.19 -13.18 10.43
CA VAL A 142 3.74 -13.30 9.03
C VAL A 142 4.83 -12.83 8.05
N ALA A 143 5.55 -11.76 8.37
CA ALA A 143 6.66 -11.26 7.57
C ALA A 143 7.80 -12.29 7.47
N ALA A 144 8.14 -12.95 8.58
CA ALA A 144 9.14 -14.00 8.62
C ALA A 144 8.77 -15.18 7.70
N ALA A 145 7.50 -15.60 7.70
CA ALA A 145 7.01 -16.66 6.79
C ALA A 145 7.09 -16.25 5.31
N ALA A 146 6.73 -15.01 4.97
CA ALA A 146 6.84 -14.50 3.61
C ALA A 146 8.31 -14.47 3.15
N VAL A 147 9.22 -14.02 4.00
CA VAL A 147 10.65 -14.00 3.72
C VAL A 147 11.23 -15.42 3.62
N ALA A 148 10.76 -16.37 4.44
CA ALA A 148 11.20 -17.77 4.41
C ALA A 148 11.02 -18.41 3.02
N ILE A 149 9.91 -18.11 2.34
CA ILE A 149 9.63 -18.65 1.00
C ILE A 149 10.23 -17.81 -0.14
N GLY A 150 11.02 -16.77 0.18
CA GLY A 150 11.69 -15.93 -0.81
C GLY A 150 10.75 -15.08 -1.67
N THR A 151 9.50 -14.84 -1.25
CA THR A 151 8.62 -13.93 -2.00
C THR A 151 9.15 -12.51 -1.91
N GLU A 152 9.02 -11.73 -2.98
CA GLU A 152 9.26 -10.28 -2.97
C GLU A 152 8.07 -9.50 -2.43
N TRP A 153 6.91 -10.16 -2.30
CA TRP A 153 5.65 -9.56 -1.89
C TRP A 153 5.30 -9.89 -0.42
N GLY A 154 4.29 -9.20 0.12
CA GLY A 154 3.76 -9.46 1.46
C GLY A 154 4.41 -8.64 2.58
N PRO A 155 4.09 -8.95 3.85
CA PRO A 155 4.53 -8.15 4.99
C PRO A 155 6.05 -8.14 5.18
N ARG A 156 6.62 -7.01 5.61
CA ARG A 156 8.04 -6.89 5.98
C ARG A 156 8.23 -6.10 7.27
N ILE A 157 9.29 -6.42 7.99
CA ILE A 157 9.86 -5.62 9.07
C ILE A 157 11.10 -4.90 8.54
N LEU A 158 11.12 -3.58 8.73
CA LEU A 158 12.17 -2.64 8.33
C LEU A 158 12.52 -1.75 9.52
N GLY A 159 13.43 -2.20 10.37
CA GLY A 159 13.77 -1.53 11.63
C GLY A 159 12.55 -1.46 12.55
N SER A 160 12.14 -0.25 12.94
CA SER A 160 10.95 -0.01 13.77
C SER A 160 9.65 0.15 12.97
N THR A 161 9.64 -0.25 11.70
CA THR A 161 8.49 -0.13 10.79
C THR A 161 8.09 -1.49 10.25
N ALA A 162 6.81 -1.82 10.33
CA ALA A 162 6.21 -2.92 9.60
C ALA A 162 5.48 -2.36 8.39
N VAL A 163 5.67 -2.98 7.22
CA VAL A 163 5.05 -2.57 5.96
C VAL A 163 4.27 -3.73 5.36
N PHE A 164 3.12 -3.43 4.75
CA PHE A 164 2.30 -4.39 4.05
C PHE A 164 1.56 -3.69 2.91
N GLU A 165 1.68 -4.24 1.72
CA GLU A 165 0.88 -3.88 0.56
C GLU A 165 0.25 -5.17 0.04
N GLY A 166 -1.07 -5.17 -0.05
CA GLY A 166 -1.89 -6.21 -0.64
C GLY A 166 -1.87 -6.14 -2.16
N THR A 167 -2.24 -7.25 -2.81
CA THR A 167 -2.30 -7.32 -4.28
C THR A 167 -3.45 -6.52 -4.89
N ASP A 168 -4.44 -6.15 -4.07
CA ASP A 168 -5.56 -5.28 -4.44
C ASP A 168 -5.18 -3.79 -4.39
N GLY A 169 -3.97 -3.44 -3.93
CA GLY A 169 -3.52 -2.07 -3.74
C GLY A 169 -3.94 -1.45 -2.40
N SER A 170 -4.55 -2.22 -1.50
CA SER A 170 -4.74 -1.85 -0.10
C SER A 170 -3.45 -2.09 0.68
N GLY A 171 -3.17 -1.29 1.70
CA GLY A 171 -1.94 -1.47 2.46
C GLY A 171 -1.79 -0.52 3.63
N SER A 172 -0.85 -0.84 4.51
CA SER A 172 -0.58 -0.03 5.69
C SER A 172 0.84 -0.17 6.22
N THR A 173 1.19 0.77 7.08
CA THR A 173 2.42 0.77 7.84
C THR A 173 2.13 0.89 9.32
N LEU A 174 2.83 0.09 10.12
CA LEU A 174 2.88 0.19 11.58
C LEU A 174 4.26 0.69 11.98
N HIS A 175 4.34 1.87 12.60
CA HIS A 175 5.57 2.40 13.17
C HIS A 175 5.55 2.24 14.69
N LEU A 176 6.56 1.57 15.24
CA LEU A 176 6.86 1.63 16.68
C LEU A 176 7.73 2.85 16.97
N LEU A 177 7.38 3.54 18.06
CA LEU A 177 7.97 4.81 18.47
C LEU A 177 8.46 4.73 19.92
N PRO A 178 9.42 5.58 20.32
CA PRO A 178 9.88 5.63 21.71
C PRO A 178 8.73 5.86 22.69
N ARG A 179 8.88 5.33 23.91
CA ARG A 179 7.87 5.33 24.99
C ARG A 179 6.64 4.48 24.67
N ASP A 180 6.86 3.31 24.08
CA ASP A 180 5.83 2.32 23.77
C ASP A 180 4.65 2.87 22.96
N ARG A 181 4.94 3.83 22.08
CA ARG A 181 3.93 4.44 21.20
C ARG A 181 3.94 3.76 19.85
N ALA A 182 2.82 3.81 19.14
CA ALA A 182 2.78 3.31 17.78
C ALA A 182 1.80 4.10 16.91
N VAL A 183 2.00 4.03 15.59
CA VAL A 183 1.08 4.58 14.59
C VAL A 183 0.82 3.53 13.53
N LEU A 184 -0.44 3.16 13.35
CA LEU A 184 -0.92 2.29 12.27
C LEU A 184 -1.73 3.15 11.30
N SER A 185 -1.24 3.32 10.07
CA SER A 185 -1.93 4.13 9.08
C SER A 185 -1.81 3.53 7.69
N GLY A 186 -2.78 3.80 6.82
CA GLY A 186 -2.85 3.14 5.54
C GLY A 186 -4.05 3.56 4.70
N GLY A 187 -4.30 2.80 3.64
CA GLY A 187 -5.40 3.03 2.73
C GLY A 187 -5.99 1.73 2.21
N ILE A 188 -7.31 1.70 2.13
CA ILE A 188 -8.04 0.69 1.37
C ILE A 188 -8.10 1.14 -0.09
N TRP A 189 -7.88 0.18 -0.99
CA TRP A 189 -8.01 0.43 -2.41
C TRP A 189 -9.42 0.92 -2.76
N ASN A 190 -9.51 2.05 -3.48
CA ASN A 190 -10.78 2.69 -3.81
C ASN A 190 -11.73 2.87 -2.61
N ALA A 191 -11.20 3.28 -1.45
CA ALA A 191 -11.99 3.49 -0.23
C ALA A 191 -13.27 4.32 -0.53
N PRO A 192 -14.48 3.81 -0.19
CA PRO A 192 -15.74 4.47 -0.56
C PRO A 192 -15.85 5.90 -0.07
N GLU A 193 -15.32 6.20 1.12
CA GLU A 193 -15.34 7.53 1.71
C GLU A 193 -14.48 8.53 0.93
N LEU A 194 -13.33 8.07 0.42
CA LEU A 194 -12.46 8.91 -0.43
C LEU A 194 -13.06 9.10 -1.82
N ASP A 195 -13.66 8.04 -2.38
CA ASP A 195 -14.36 8.12 -3.66
C ASP A 195 -15.51 9.14 -3.60
N ALA A 196 -16.35 9.07 -2.56
CA ALA A 196 -17.41 10.05 -2.32
C ALA A 196 -16.85 11.47 -2.08
N ALA A 197 -15.77 11.61 -1.31
CA ALA A 197 -15.20 12.92 -1.04
C ALA A 197 -14.58 13.57 -2.29
N TYR A 198 -13.98 12.77 -3.16
CA TYR A 198 -13.22 13.27 -4.31
C TYR A 198 -14.07 13.44 -5.55
N ASN A 199 -15.03 12.54 -5.79
CA ASN A 199 -15.87 12.56 -6.97
C ASN A 199 -17.25 13.18 -6.71
N ASP A 200 -17.82 13.00 -5.51
CA ASP A 200 -19.18 13.47 -5.20
C ASP A 200 -19.20 14.72 -4.30
N GLY A 201 -18.02 15.22 -3.90
CA GLY A 201 -17.88 16.43 -3.08
C GLY A 201 -18.26 16.24 -1.61
N ALA A 202 -18.34 14.99 -1.12
CA ALA A 202 -18.53 14.72 0.31
C ALA A 202 -17.35 15.27 1.14
N GLN A 203 -17.56 15.42 2.45
CA GLN A 203 -16.49 15.83 3.35
C GLN A 203 -15.48 14.69 3.51
N VAL A 204 -14.18 15.01 3.38
CA VAL A 204 -13.11 14.06 3.71
C VAL A 204 -13.14 13.78 5.21
N PRO A 205 -13.08 12.51 5.66
CA PRO A 205 -13.07 12.20 7.08
C PRO A 205 -11.90 12.87 7.81
N GLU A 206 -12.15 13.36 9.02
CA GLU A 206 -11.15 14.01 9.87
C GLU A 206 -10.25 12.96 10.55
N TYR A 207 -9.42 12.26 9.77
CA TYR A 207 -8.54 11.19 10.27
C TYR A 207 -7.58 11.63 11.37
N TYR A 208 -7.27 12.92 11.43
CA TYR A 208 -6.35 13.52 12.39
C TYR A 208 -7.05 14.19 13.58
N ALA A 209 -8.38 14.17 13.68
CA ALA A 209 -9.08 14.76 14.82
C ALA A 209 -8.59 14.13 16.15
N GLY A 210 -8.23 14.96 17.14
CA GLY A 210 -7.70 14.48 18.42
C GLY A 210 -6.26 13.97 18.39
N LEU A 211 -5.50 14.33 17.34
CA LEU A 211 -4.09 13.98 17.23
C LEU A 211 -3.29 14.38 18.49
N PRO A 212 -2.46 13.49 19.04
CA PRO A 212 -1.55 13.88 20.11
C PRO A 212 -0.38 14.73 19.57
N ASP A 213 0.18 15.58 20.44
CA ASP A 213 1.25 16.52 20.07
C ASP A 213 2.50 15.85 19.48
N TRP A 214 2.74 14.59 19.86
CA TRP A 214 3.92 13.85 19.44
C TRP A 214 3.80 13.18 18.06
N LEU A 215 2.59 13.05 17.52
CA LEU A 215 2.39 12.38 16.24
C LEU A 215 2.60 13.41 15.14
N ASP A 216 3.47 13.11 14.18
CA ASP A 216 3.75 13.98 13.05
C ASP A 216 3.73 13.21 11.71
N GLY A 217 3.78 13.93 10.60
CA GLY A 217 3.64 13.34 9.27
C GLY A 217 4.75 12.36 8.88
N SER A 218 5.90 12.34 9.57
CA SER A 218 7.02 11.44 9.25
C SER A 218 6.75 9.98 9.61
N VAL A 219 5.78 9.73 10.50
CA VAL A 219 5.38 8.38 10.94
C VAL A 219 4.04 7.95 10.35
N LEU A 220 3.54 8.69 9.35
CA LEU A 220 2.34 8.35 8.60
C LEU A 220 2.70 7.61 7.32
N ASN A 221 1.79 6.72 6.91
CA ASN A 221 1.88 6.04 5.64
C ASN A 221 1.98 7.06 4.49
N HIS A 222 2.75 6.73 3.46
CA HIS A 222 2.97 7.59 2.29
C HIS A 222 1.67 8.08 1.62
N ARG A 223 0.58 7.32 1.76
CA ARG A 223 -0.76 7.66 1.29
C ARG A 223 -1.31 8.97 1.89
N ALA A 224 -0.80 9.41 3.04
CA ALA A 224 -1.10 10.73 3.62
C ALA A 224 -0.64 11.90 2.74
N TYR A 225 0.39 11.70 1.90
CA TYR A 225 0.93 12.71 0.99
C TYR A 225 0.31 12.66 -0.41
N THR A 226 -0.36 11.56 -0.75
CA THR A 226 -0.96 11.36 -2.08
C THR A 226 -2.49 11.45 -2.07
N GLY A 227 -3.09 11.79 -0.92
CA GLY A 227 -4.54 11.84 -0.76
C GLY A 227 -5.19 10.46 -0.80
N GLN A 228 -4.49 9.40 -0.41
CA GLN A 228 -5.02 8.03 -0.46
C GLN A 228 -5.11 7.39 0.94
N LEU A 229 -4.86 8.17 1.99
CA LEU A 229 -5.01 7.70 3.37
C LEU A 229 -6.50 7.52 3.67
N SER A 230 -6.90 6.33 4.11
CA SER A 230 -8.28 6.05 4.50
C SER A 230 -8.43 5.69 5.99
N PHE A 231 -7.32 5.56 6.72
CA PHE A 231 -7.30 5.41 8.17
C PHE A 231 -5.97 5.81 8.81
N CYS A 232 -6.05 6.23 10.08
CA CYS A 232 -4.93 6.50 10.97
C CYS A 232 -5.34 6.16 12.41
N TYR A 233 -4.57 5.29 13.06
CA TYR A 233 -4.69 4.90 14.46
C TYR A 233 -3.38 5.19 15.18
N TRP A 234 -3.47 5.66 16.42
CA TRP A 234 -2.30 5.88 17.27
C TRP A 234 -2.47 5.21 18.62
N TRP A 235 -1.38 4.62 19.10
CA TRP A 235 -1.26 3.97 20.39
C TRP A 235 -0.37 4.83 21.28
N ASP A 236 -0.85 5.15 22.49
CA ASP A 236 -0.17 6.03 23.44
C ASP A 236 0.67 5.29 24.49
N GLY A 237 0.61 3.97 24.50
CA GLY A 237 1.21 3.10 25.53
C GLY A 237 0.19 2.15 26.14
N GLU A 238 -1.09 2.54 26.15
CA GLU A 238 -2.16 1.79 26.83
C GLU A 238 -3.34 1.48 25.92
N ASP A 239 -3.76 2.42 25.07
CA ASP A 239 -4.95 2.28 24.24
C ASP A 239 -4.75 2.83 22.82
N TRP A 240 -5.51 2.27 21.87
CA TRP A 240 -5.61 2.82 20.52
C TRP A 240 -6.64 3.94 20.46
N SER A 241 -6.33 4.98 19.69
CA SER A 241 -7.18 6.11 19.41
C SER A 241 -7.11 6.50 17.93
N SER A 242 -8.11 7.23 17.45
CA SER A 242 -8.16 7.77 16.10
C SER A 242 -9.00 9.04 16.00
N GLY A 243 -9.00 9.70 14.85
CA GLY A 243 -10.00 10.71 14.52
C GLY A 243 -11.30 10.07 14.05
N GLN A 244 -11.64 10.28 12.78
CA GLN A 244 -12.77 9.65 12.09
C GLN A 244 -12.34 8.43 11.24
N SER A 245 -11.29 7.71 11.68
CA SER A 245 -10.91 6.46 11.04
C SER A 245 -12.02 5.40 11.24
N PRO A 246 -12.25 4.52 10.25
CA PRO A 246 -13.19 3.41 10.40
C PRO A 246 -12.74 2.43 11.50
N ASP A 247 -13.62 1.51 11.91
CA ASP A 247 -13.22 0.41 12.78
C ASP A 247 -12.13 -0.46 12.12
N PRO A 248 -11.12 -0.95 12.86
CA PRO A 248 -10.05 -1.77 12.30
C PRO A 248 -10.55 -2.97 11.46
N THR A 249 -11.69 -3.57 11.82
CA THR A 249 -12.26 -4.68 11.07
C THR A 249 -12.73 -4.28 9.66
N ALA A 250 -13.11 -3.03 9.46
CA ALA A 250 -13.52 -2.49 8.16
C ALA A 250 -12.32 -2.21 7.22
N VAL A 251 -11.10 -2.15 7.76
CA VAL A 251 -9.86 -1.95 6.98
C VAL A 251 -9.03 -3.22 6.87
N GLY A 252 -9.66 -4.38 7.02
CA GLY A 252 -8.95 -5.66 7.05
C GLY A 252 -8.16 -6.01 5.79
N ALA A 253 -8.53 -5.48 4.62
CA ALA A 253 -7.75 -5.67 3.39
C ALA A 253 -6.37 -4.98 3.44
N ALA A 254 -6.22 -3.95 4.28
CA ALA A 254 -4.95 -3.22 4.46
C ALA A 254 -4.10 -3.73 5.63
N ILE A 255 -4.54 -4.76 6.36
CA ILE A 255 -3.84 -5.32 7.53
C ILE A 255 -3.58 -6.81 7.25
N PRO A 256 -2.37 -7.35 7.51
CA PRO A 256 -2.04 -8.73 7.13
C PRO A 256 -2.64 -9.79 8.07
N GLY A 257 -3.97 -9.80 8.22
CA GLY A 257 -4.74 -10.87 8.86
C GLY A 257 -4.32 -11.21 10.30
N LEU A 258 -4.10 -10.19 11.13
CA LEU A 258 -3.47 -10.34 12.45
C LEU A 258 -4.46 -10.59 13.61
N TRP A 259 -5.73 -10.85 13.31
CA TRP A 259 -6.86 -10.71 14.25
C TRP A 259 -6.83 -11.69 15.42
N THR A 260 -6.58 -12.97 15.14
CA THR A 260 -6.48 -14.02 16.17
C THR A 260 -5.21 -14.85 15.95
N PRO A 261 -4.71 -15.54 16.99
CA PRO A 261 -3.61 -16.48 16.82
C PRO A 261 -3.89 -17.51 15.71
N GLU A 262 -5.12 -18.02 15.63
CA GLU A 262 -5.53 -19.01 14.64
C GLU A 262 -5.45 -18.44 13.22
N THR A 263 -5.90 -17.20 13.00
CA THR A 263 -5.78 -16.55 11.68
C THR A 263 -4.32 -16.40 11.27
N VAL A 264 -3.43 -16.00 12.19
CA VAL A 264 -2.00 -15.86 11.90
C VAL A 264 -1.39 -17.21 11.57
N ILE A 265 -1.70 -18.26 12.35
CA ILE A 265 -1.24 -19.62 12.11
C ILE A 265 -1.73 -20.12 10.73
N ASP A 266 -3.00 -19.88 10.39
CA ASP A 266 -3.58 -20.26 9.09
C ASP A 266 -2.86 -19.57 7.93
N ILE A 267 -2.59 -18.27 8.05
CA ILE A 267 -1.86 -17.50 7.04
C ILE A 267 -0.44 -18.05 6.88
N VAL A 268 0.29 -18.22 7.97
CA VAL A 268 1.67 -18.72 7.94
C VAL A 268 1.73 -20.12 7.34
N CYS A 269 0.84 -21.02 7.74
CA CYS A 269 0.78 -22.36 7.15
C CYS A 269 0.40 -22.31 5.67
N GLY A 270 -0.51 -21.41 5.28
CA GLY A 270 -0.89 -21.21 3.88
C GLY A 270 0.26 -20.74 3.01
N VAL A 271 1.09 -19.82 3.53
CA VAL A 271 2.30 -19.31 2.87
C VAL A 271 3.36 -20.40 2.74
N LEU A 272 3.62 -21.15 3.80
CA LEU A 272 4.63 -22.21 3.85
C LEU A 272 4.22 -23.49 3.09
N GLY A 273 2.92 -23.62 2.77
CA GLY A 273 2.38 -24.72 2.00
C GLY A 273 2.10 -26.00 2.80
N PRO A 274 1.79 -27.12 2.11
CA PRO A 274 1.25 -28.34 2.74
C PRO A 274 2.17 -29.02 3.78
N SER A 275 3.47 -28.76 3.73
CA SER A 275 4.46 -29.34 4.65
C SER A 275 4.57 -28.58 5.97
N ALA A 276 3.86 -27.46 6.12
CA ALA A 276 3.91 -26.63 7.32
C ALA A 276 3.41 -27.37 8.58
N SER A 277 4.19 -27.29 9.65
CA SER A 277 3.80 -27.83 10.96
C SER A 277 2.98 -26.79 11.73
N ARG A 278 1.65 -26.95 11.71
CA ARG A 278 0.74 -26.07 12.47
C ARG A 278 1.12 -25.93 13.96
N PRO A 279 1.46 -27.02 14.70
CA PRO A 279 1.89 -26.89 16.10
C PRO A 279 3.18 -26.06 16.26
N ALA A 280 4.17 -26.25 15.39
CA ALA A 280 5.43 -25.50 15.48
C ALA A 280 5.22 -24.01 15.19
N VAL A 281 4.37 -23.68 14.21
CA VAL A 281 3.96 -22.29 13.94
C VAL A 281 3.25 -21.67 15.14
N ALA A 282 2.37 -22.42 15.80
CA ALA A 282 1.67 -21.95 17.00
C ALA A 282 2.65 -21.69 18.16
N GLU A 283 3.61 -22.59 18.40
CA GLU A 283 4.64 -22.43 19.42
C GLU A 283 5.53 -21.21 19.16
N LEU A 284 5.97 -21.02 17.90
CA LEU A 284 6.72 -19.84 17.51
C LEU A 284 5.92 -18.55 17.73
N LEU A 285 4.65 -18.53 17.33
CA LEU A 285 3.79 -17.35 17.49
C LEU A 285 3.61 -16.98 18.96
N MET A 286 3.34 -17.97 19.83
CA MET A 286 3.25 -17.73 21.27
C MET A 286 4.54 -17.14 21.82
N ALA A 287 5.69 -17.68 21.42
CA ALA A 287 6.99 -17.18 21.85
C ALA A 287 7.27 -15.76 21.30
N ALA A 288 6.86 -15.46 20.07
CA ALA A 288 6.98 -14.13 19.48
C ALA A 288 6.13 -13.09 20.22
N GLU A 289 4.90 -13.43 20.63
CA GLU A 289 4.03 -12.54 21.41
C GLU A 289 4.60 -12.23 22.81
N THR A 290 5.53 -13.06 23.32
CA THR A 290 6.22 -12.86 24.61
C THR A 290 7.67 -12.41 24.46
N ASN A 291 8.13 -12.03 23.26
CA ASN A 291 9.51 -11.63 22.96
C ASN A 291 10.57 -12.69 23.35
N SER A 292 10.25 -13.97 23.16
CA SER A 292 11.08 -15.11 23.54
C SER A 292 11.23 -16.12 22.41
N ALA A 293 11.08 -15.69 21.15
CA ALA A 293 11.31 -16.56 20.00
C ALA A 293 12.78 -17.01 19.98
N THR A 294 13.01 -18.28 19.64
CA THR A 294 14.36 -18.86 19.49
C THR A 294 14.58 -19.38 18.08
N ILE A 295 15.84 -19.55 17.68
CA ILE A 295 16.18 -20.04 16.34
C ILE A 295 15.67 -21.48 16.13
N GLU A 296 15.58 -22.28 17.21
CA GLU A 296 15.04 -23.64 17.17
C GLU A 296 13.54 -23.62 16.85
N LEU A 297 12.78 -22.71 17.47
CA LEU A 297 11.35 -22.54 17.17
C LEU A 297 11.14 -22.06 15.73
N ALA A 298 11.96 -21.11 15.26
CA ALA A 298 11.90 -20.64 13.87
C ALA A 298 12.23 -21.76 12.88
N THR A 299 13.25 -22.57 13.17
CA THR A 299 13.62 -23.73 12.35
C THR A 299 12.48 -24.75 12.31
N ALA A 300 11.90 -25.10 13.47
CA ALA A 300 10.79 -26.03 13.55
C ALA A 300 9.54 -25.56 12.79
N ALA A 301 9.28 -24.25 12.77
CA ALA A 301 8.12 -23.67 12.10
C ALA A 301 8.34 -23.49 10.58
N PHE A 302 9.53 -23.07 10.16
CA PHE A 302 9.78 -22.60 8.79
C PHE A 302 10.52 -23.60 7.89
N SER A 303 11.20 -24.63 8.43
CA SER A 303 11.85 -25.66 7.60
C SER A 303 10.84 -26.62 6.98
N THR A 304 10.20 -26.21 5.88
CA THR A 304 9.22 -27.03 5.16
C THR A 304 9.80 -27.72 3.93
N ASP A 305 10.83 -27.15 3.32
CA ASP A 305 11.57 -27.71 2.17
C ASP A 305 13.04 -27.23 2.14
N GLU A 306 13.83 -27.73 1.17
CA GLU A 306 15.25 -27.37 1.02
C GLU A 306 15.50 -25.91 0.59
N HIS A 307 14.47 -25.20 0.10
CA HIS A 307 14.60 -23.83 -0.43
C HIS A 307 14.14 -22.77 0.57
N THR A 308 13.52 -23.16 1.68
CA THR A 308 13.13 -22.22 2.75
C THR A 308 14.34 -21.55 3.40
N ASP A 309 14.37 -20.22 3.33
CA ASP A 309 15.41 -19.39 3.97
C ASP A 309 15.03 -19.04 5.41
N VAL A 310 15.26 -20.02 6.30
CA VAL A 310 15.04 -19.86 7.75
C VAL A 310 15.90 -18.75 8.33
N THR A 311 17.08 -18.48 7.76
CA THR A 311 17.99 -17.44 8.28
C THR A 311 17.43 -16.05 8.03
N ALA A 312 16.89 -15.82 6.83
CA ALA A 312 16.22 -14.56 6.51
C ALA A 312 14.91 -14.39 7.31
N ALA A 313 14.15 -15.48 7.51
CA ALA A 313 12.96 -15.48 8.37
C ALA A 313 13.30 -15.11 9.82
N TRP A 314 14.35 -15.73 10.38
CA TRP A 314 14.86 -15.40 11.71
C TRP A 314 15.29 -13.93 11.81
N SER A 315 15.92 -13.39 10.76
CA SER A 315 16.33 -12.00 10.72
C SER A 315 15.15 -11.03 10.83
N GLN A 316 13.96 -11.37 10.31
CA GLN A 316 12.75 -10.57 10.49
C GLN A 316 12.30 -10.53 11.97
N LEU A 317 12.31 -11.67 12.65
CA LEU A 317 11.96 -11.77 14.08
C LEU A 317 12.97 -11.03 14.96
N ALA A 318 14.26 -11.18 14.67
CA ALA A 318 15.34 -10.52 15.38
C ALA A 318 15.31 -9.00 15.19
N MET A 319 15.08 -8.53 13.96
CA MET A 319 14.90 -7.11 13.66
C MET A 319 13.68 -6.52 14.37
N ALA A 320 12.63 -7.33 14.54
CA ALA A 320 11.46 -6.95 15.31
C ALA A 320 11.69 -6.94 16.83
N GLY A 321 12.85 -7.39 17.33
CA GLY A 321 13.15 -7.45 18.76
C GLY A 321 12.37 -8.53 19.51
N LEU A 322 11.95 -9.59 18.83
CA LEU A 322 11.11 -10.66 19.40
C LEU A 322 11.92 -11.87 19.87
N THR A 323 13.24 -11.81 19.70
CA THR A 323 14.16 -12.92 19.91
C THR A 323 14.93 -12.76 21.22
N HIS A 324 15.28 -13.89 21.84
CA HIS A 324 16.16 -13.96 23.01
C HIS A 324 17.48 -14.66 22.68
#